data_AF-A0A539ELH5-F1
#
_entry.id   AF-A0A539ELH5-F1
#
_cell.length_a   1.000
_cell.length_b   1.000
_cell.length_c   1.000
_cell.angle_alpha   90.00
_cell.angle_beta   90.00
_cell.angle_gamma   90.00
#
_symmetry.space_group_name_H-M   'P 1'
#
loop_
_entity.id
_entity.type
_entity.pdbx_description
1 polymer ?
#
loop_
_entity_poly.entity_id
_entity_poly.type
_entity_poly.pdbx_seq_one_letter_code
_entity_poly.pdbx_strand_id
1 'polypeptide(L)'
;MADGKLVESGAFRVDRSRALDKLMRFQLPEARMYPLPWVQAAVASRASKISIVPQPAGFEFAFDGTPWSRRDLHDPYRHLFDEDPDGTKTRHREFAIGILTALRVPPQHITATFVDDGKEWVLHVKDVTTEHIQEGELKERAAPAMRLFVAANTSFAKEREFLERYAKHSPVPIEFGRARLVCAPQSPSVLEVDFESNGVSGSLNLPKWPPESSRIELVTHGVIVAEEWLRLPGVQVEGWVRNDGFRKTLSQMGVVKDAYYLQATGALSLHSARLLKDVASKVMARADDVGRALLDPDTRAHWMPWERTGLAERLGGLLQAGAPSDAQSAAVAEHSAFVGALRAAAIHR
;
A
#
# COMPACT_ATOMS: atom_id res chain seq x y z
N MET A 1 -34.63 -35.53 -24.15
CA MET A 1 -33.70 -34.45 -23.74
C MET A 1 -34.40 -33.14 -24.06
N ALA A 2 -34.80 -32.38 -23.05
CA ALA A 2 -35.57 -31.15 -23.23
C ALA A 2 -34.60 -29.99 -23.51
N ASP A 3 -34.80 -29.35 -24.66
CA ASP A 3 -34.00 -28.26 -25.19
C ASP A 3 -34.45 -26.94 -24.53
N GLY A 4 -33.62 -26.41 -23.63
CA GLY A 4 -33.94 -25.20 -22.86
C GLY A 4 -33.71 -23.94 -23.69
N LYS A 5 -34.79 -23.33 -24.18
CA LYS A 5 -34.75 -22.09 -24.97
C LYS A 5 -34.58 -20.88 -24.04
N LEU A 6 -33.47 -20.15 -24.14
CA LEU A 6 -33.23 -18.87 -23.44
C LEU A 6 -34.25 -17.83 -23.93
N VAL A 7 -35.19 -17.40 -23.08
CA VAL A 7 -36.36 -16.63 -23.53
C VAL A 7 -36.14 -15.11 -23.49
N GLU A 8 -35.21 -14.57 -22.69
CA GLU A 8 -35.06 -13.11 -22.64
C GLU A 8 -33.74 -12.68 -22.00
N SER A 9 -32.98 -11.80 -22.66
CA SER A 9 -31.88 -11.05 -22.05
C SER A 9 -32.42 -9.72 -21.52
N GLY A 10 -33.02 -9.73 -20.33
CA GLY A 10 -33.44 -8.51 -19.65
C GLY A 10 -32.23 -7.74 -19.13
N ALA A 11 -32.04 -6.50 -19.57
CA ALA A 11 -31.05 -5.60 -18.96
C ALA A 11 -31.61 -5.03 -17.66
N PHE A 12 -31.07 -5.44 -16.50
CA PHE A 12 -31.38 -4.80 -15.23
C PHE A 12 -30.89 -3.35 -15.24
N ARG A 13 -31.81 -2.39 -15.30
CA ARG A 13 -31.49 -0.97 -15.12
C ARG A 13 -31.24 -0.71 -13.63
N VAL A 14 -29.98 -0.70 -13.23
CA VAL A 14 -29.59 -0.29 -11.89
C VAL A 14 -29.71 1.24 -11.78
N ASP A 15 -30.40 1.71 -10.75
CA ASP A 15 -30.42 3.13 -10.40
C ASP A 15 -28.99 3.57 -10.02
N ARG A 16 -28.34 4.31 -10.91
CA ARG A 16 -26.95 4.78 -10.78
C ARG A 16 -26.75 5.58 -9.49
N SER A 17 -27.72 6.41 -9.12
CA SER A 17 -27.61 7.24 -7.91
C SER A 17 -27.50 6.37 -6.65
N ARG A 18 -28.35 5.33 -6.56
CA ARG A 18 -28.32 4.35 -5.45
C ARG A 18 -27.07 3.48 -5.48
N ALA A 19 -26.57 3.13 -6.67
CA ALA A 19 -25.35 2.36 -6.79
C ALA A 19 -24.13 3.16 -6.29
N LEU A 20 -24.02 4.44 -6.69
CA LEU A 20 -22.95 5.32 -6.25
C LEU A 20 -23.03 5.65 -4.76
N ASP A 21 -24.23 5.91 -4.22
CA ASP A 21 -24.42 6.12 -2.76
C ASP A 21 -24.02 4.89 -1.95
N LYS A 22 -24.35 3.68 -2.42
CA LYS A 22 -23.87 2.44 -1.79
C LYS A 22 -22.35 2.33 -1.87
N LEU A 23 -21.77 2.49 -3.06
CA LEU A 23 -20.32 2.44 -3.25
C LEU A 23 -19.60 3.43 -2.32
N MET A 24 -20.07 4.67 -2.25
CA MET A 24 -19.55 5.69 -1.36
C MET A 24 -19.55 5.23 0.11
N ARG A 25 -20.59 4.57 0.59
CA ARG A 25 -20.68 4.11 2.00
C ARG A 25 -19.78 2.93 2.34
N PHE A 26 -19.47 2.07 1.36
CA PHE A 26 -18.72 0.82 1.58
C PHE A 26 -17.25 0.88 1.13
N GLN A 27 -16.83 1.95 0.45
CA GLN A 27 -15.44 2.17 0.03
C GLN A 27 -14.61 2.75 1.16
N LEU A 28 -13.44 2.17 1.46
CA LEU A 28 -12.45 2.60 2.47
C LEU A 28 -12.99 2.73 3.91
N PRO A 29 -12.24 2.26 4.93
CA PRO A 29 -12.71 2.31 6.32
C PRO A 29 -12.90 3.75 6.84
N GLU A 30 -12.06 4.68 6.41
CA GLU A 30 -12.08 6.07 6.85
C GLU A 30 -12.20 7.02 5.65
N ALA A 31 -13.10 8.01 5.75
CA ALA A 31 -13.41 8.95 4.67
C ALA A 31 -12.20 9.81 4.29
N ARG A 32 -11.32 10.11 5.26
CA ARG A 32 -10.10 10.91 5.05
C ARG A 32 -8.98 10.18 4.31
N MET A 33 -9.21 8.93 3.91
CA MET A 33 -8.30 8.18 3.02
C MET A 33 -8.49 8.53 1.54
N TYR A 34 -9.38 9.48 1.20
CA TYR A 34 -9.64 9.92 -0.19
C TYR A 34 -8.40 10.33 -1.02
N PRO A 35 -7.26 10.80 -0.44
CA PRO A 35 -6.08 11.05 -1.25
C PRO A 35 -5.42 9.78 -1.80
N LEU A 36 -5.61 8.62 -1.16
CA LEU A 36 -4.92 7.37 -1.54
C LEU A 36 -5.35 6.83 -2.91
N PRO A 37 -6.65 6.78 -3.27
CA PRO A 37 -7.06 6.53 -4.65
C PRO A 37 -6.46 7.53 -5.65
N TRP A 38 -6.34 8.81 -5.29
CA TRP A 38 -5.74 9.79 -6.21
C TRP A 38 -4.23 9.59 -6.42
N VAL A 39 -3.51 9.10 -5.41
CA VAL A 39 -2.12 8.64 -5.58
C VAL A 39 -2.07 7.49 -6.60
N GLN A 40 -2.94 6.48 -6.46
CA GLN A 40 -3.01 5.37 -7.41
C GLN A 40 -3.36 5.87 -8.82
N ALA A 41 -4.30 6.81 -8.94
CA ALA A 41 -4.69 7.42 -10.22
C ALA A 41 -3.52 8.17 -10.87
N ALA A 42 -2.74 8.92 -10.08
CA ALA A 42 -1.57 9.65 -10.55
C ALA A 42 -0.47 8.70 -11.04
N VAL A 43 -0.16 7.66 -10.27
CA VAL A 43 0.83 6.63 -10.65
C VAL A 43 0.38 5.87 -11.91
N ALA A 44 -0.89 5.45 -11.98
CA ALA A 44 -1.47 4.83 -13.18
C ALA A 44 -1.50 5.79 -14.39
N SER A 45 -1.51 7.10 -14.15
CA SER A 45 -1.36 8.14 -15.19
C SER A 45 0.09 8.41 -15.57
N ARG A 46 1.06 7.69 -14.99
CA ARG A 46 2.50 7.89 -15.20
C ARG A 46 2.98 9.28 -14.79
N ALA A 47 2.42 9.81 -13.71
CA ALA A 47 2.94 11.02 -13.09
C ALA A 47 4.44 10.85 -12.75
N SER A 48 5.20 11.94 -12.84
CA SER A 48 6.58 11.96 -12.35
C SER A 48 6.66 12.46 -10.91
N LYS A 49 5.66 13.23 -10.46
CA LYS A 49 5.55 13.77 -9.10
C LYS A 49 4.10 14.02 -8.69
N ILE A 50 3.86 14.02 -7.39
CA ILE A 50 2.60 14.42 -6.77
C ILE A 50 2.87 15.56 -5.78
N SER A 51 2.11 16.65 -5.89
CA SER A 51 2.16 17.80 -4.99
C SER A 51 0.83 17.95 -4.27
N ILE A 52 0.88 18.04 -2.95
CA ILE A 52 -0.29 18.18 -2.09
C ILE A 52 -0.11 19.43 -1.26
N VAL A 53 -1.03 20.39 -1.35
CA VAL A 53 -0.93 21.66 -0.63
C VAL A 53 -2.21 21.86 0.18
N PRO A 54 -2.15 21.68 1.51
CA PRO A 54 -3.22 22.14 2.40
C PRO A 54 -3.32 23.66 2.33
N GLN A 55 -4.53 24.17 2.18
CA GLN A 55 -4.85 25.58 2.14
C GLN A 55 -5.92 25.90 3.21
N PRO A 56 -6.05 27.17 3.65
CA PRO A 56 -7.12 27.55 4.58
C PRO A 56 -8.53 27.21 4.08
N ALA A 57 -8.74 27.25 2.75
CA ALA A 57 -10.02 26.98 2.12
C ALA A 57 -10.22 25.51 1.70
N GLY A 58 -9.19 24.66 1.80
CA GLY A 58 -9.30 23.30 1.30
C GLY A 58 -7.99 22.56 1.12
N PHE A 59 -8.05 21.47 0.37
CA PHE A 59 -6.94 20.57 0.10
C PHE A 59 -6.71 20.50 -1.40
N GLU A 60 -5.53 20.94 -1.85
CA GLU A 60 -5.12 20.82 -3.26
C GLU A 60 -4.24 19.58 -3.46
N PHE A 61 -4.53 18.79 -4.49
CA PHE A 61 -3.76 17.63 -4.92
C PHE A 61 -3.47 17.75 -6.41
N ALA A 62 -2.20 17.69 -6.82
CA ALA A 62 -1.80 17.92 -8.20
C ALA A 62 -0.72 16.95 -8.65
N PHE A 63 -0.70 16.62 -9.95
CA PHE A 63 0.33 15.79 -10.57
C PHE A 63 0.46 16.04 -12.07
N ASP A 64 1.59 15.62 -12.65
CA ASP A 64 2.01 15.89 -14.03
C ASP A 64 1.92 14.67 -14.95
N GLY A 65 0.98 13.76 -14.66
CA GLY A 65 0.74 12.56 -15.45
C GLY A 65 0.00 12.84 -16.77
N THR A 66 -0.37 11.76 -17.45
CA THR A 66 -1.18 11.84 -18.67
C THR A 66 -2.53 12.48 -18.35
N PRO A 67 -2.93 13.59 -19.00
CA PRO A 67 -4.17 14.28 -18.69
C PRO A 67 -5.40 13.42 -19.04
N TRP A 68 -6.55 13.78 -18.46
CA TRP A 68 -7.84 13.26 -18.88
C TRP A 68 -8.40 14.08 -20.02
N SER A 69 -9.12 13.43 -20.93
CA SER A 69 -9.92 14.18 -21.91
C SER A 69 -11.22 14.68 -21.26
N ARG A 70 -11.81 15.72 -21.84
CA ARG A 70 -13.17 16.16 -21.48
C ARG A 70 -14.17 15.01 -21.56
N ARG A 71 -14.02 14.15 -22.56
CA ARG A 71 -14.88 12.97 -22.74
C ARG A 71 -14.75 11.99 -21.58
N ASP A 72 -13.56 11.87 -20.98
CA ASP A 72 -13.34 10.96 -19.86
C ASP A 72 -14.04 11.43 -18.60
N LEU A 73 -14.04 12.74 -18.36
CA LEU A 73 -14.58 13.32 -17.15
C LEU A 73 -16.04 13.77 -17.26
N HIS A 74 -16.64 13.75 -18.46
CA HIS A 74 -18.07 14.01 -18.64
C HIS A 74 -18.94 13.04 -17.82
N ASP A 75 -18.48 11.80 -17.65
CA ASP A 75 -19.02 10.86 -16.67
C ASP A 75 -17.84 10.23 -15.93
N PRO A 76 -17.40 10.82 -14.80
CA PRO A 76 -16.20 10.36 -14.10
C PRO A 76 -16.40 8.97 -13.48
N TYR A 77 -17.65 8.53 -13.30
CA TYR A 77 -17.99 7.30 -12.57
C TYR A 77 -18.21 6.09 -13.49
N ARG A 78 -18.27 6.29 -14.81
CA ARG A 78 -18.58 5.21 -15.79
C ARG A 78 -17.71 3.97 -15.63
N HIS A 79 -16.43 4.15 -15.29
CA HIS A 79 -15.47 3.06 -15.19
C HIS A 79 -15.48 2.31 -13.84
N LEU A 80 -16.35 2.69 -12.89
CA LEU A 80 -16.52 1.96 -11.64
C LEU A 80 -17.16 0.58 -11.84
N PHE A 81 -17.99 0.42 -12.86
CA PHE A 81 -18.75 -0.81 -13.14
C PHE A 81 -18.21 -1.60 -14.32
N ASP A 82 -17.28 -1.01 -15.06
CA ASP A 82 -16.63 -1.67 -16.19
C ASP A 82 -15.68 -2.77 -15.72
N GLU A 83 -15.66 -3.87 -16.46
CA GLU A 83 -14.52 -4.79 -16.43
C GLU A 83 -13.26 -4.09 -16.96
N ASP A 84 -12.12 -4.43 -16.36
CA ASP A 84 -10.82 -3.89 -16.71
C ASP A 84 -9.74 -4.97 -16.55
N PRO A 85 -9.77 -6.01 -17.40
CA PRO A 85 -8.81 -7.12 -17.32
C PRO A 85 -7.36 -6.65 -17.54
N ASP A 86 -7.17 -5.58 -18.31
CA ASP A 86 -5.86 -5.07 -18.72
C ASP A 86 -5.39 -3.85 -17.89
N GLY A 87 -6.17 -3.41 -16.89
CA GLY A 87 -5.82 -2.28 -16.02
C GLY A 87 -5.82 -0.90 -16.72
N THR A 88 -6.28 -0.82 -17.96
CA THR A 88 -6.29 0.43 -18.76
C THR A 88 -7.22 1.49 -18.19
N LYS A 89 -8.24 1.07 -17.44
CA LYS A 89 -9.22 1.96 -16.81
C LYS A 89 -8.88 2.27 -15.36
N THR A 90 -7.82 1.70 -14.80
CA THR A 90 -7.44 1.87 -13.39
C THR A 90 -7.35 3.34 -13.00
N ARG A 91 -6.64 4.18 -13.77
CA ARG A 91 -6.55 5.62 -13.46
C ARG A 91 -7.92 6.30 -13.30
N HIS A 92 -8.89 5.93 -14.14
CA HIS A 92 -10.24 6.51 -14.11
C HIS A 92 -11.04 5.98 -12.92
N ARG A 93 -10.93 4.68 -12.65
CA ARG A 93 -11.58 4.04 -11.52
C ARG A 93 -11.09 4.65 -10.20
N GLU A 94 -9.78 4.79 -10.04
CA GLU A 94 -9.18 5.35 -8.83
C GLU A 94 -9.50 6.84 -8.65
N PHE A 95 -9.54 7.60 -9.74
CA PHE A 95 -10.01 8.99 -9.72
C PHE A 95 -11.44 9.09 -9.19
N ALA A 96 -12.34 8.25 -9.72
CA ALA A 96 -13.74 8.19 -9.31
C ALA A 96 -13.92 7.75 -7.85
N ILE A 97 -13.19 6.73 -7.40
CA ILE A 97 -13.19 6.28 -6.00
C ILE A 97 -12.72 7.40 -5.08
N GLY A 98 -11.68 8.15 -5.45
CA GLY A 98 -11.21 9.28 -4.66
C GLY A 98 -12.26 10.39 -4.54
N ILE A 99 -13.00 10.71 -5.61
CA ILE A 99 -14.13 11.66 -5.54
C ILE A 99 -15.21 11.14 -4.58
N LEU A 100 -15.67 9.90 -4.75
CA LEU A 100 -16.71 9.33 -3.88
C LEU A 100 -16.27 9.31 -2.41
N THR A 101 -15.01 8.97 -2.15
CA THR A 101 -14.45 8.94 -0.79
C THR A 101 -14.38 10.37 -0.22
N ALA A 102 -13.96 11.36 -1.02
CA ALA A 102 -13.90 12.76 -0.61
C ALA A 102 -15.29 13.36 -0.32
N LEU A 103 -16.34 12.93 -1.02
CA LEU A 103 -17.72 13.37 -0.72
C LEU A 103 -18.22 12.92 0.66
N ARG A 104 -17.55 11.97 1.32
CA ARG A 104 -17.85 11.56 2.70
C ARG A 104 -17.28 12.51 3.76
N VAL A 105 -16.38 13.43 3.41
CA VAL A 105 -15.85 14.49 4.30
C VAL A 105 -16.56 15.83 4.08
N PRO A 106 -17.91 15.83 4.16
CA PRO A 106 -18.84 16.78 3.52
C PRO A 106 -18.19 18.08 3.01
N PRO A 107 -17.57 18.05 1.81
CA PRO A 107 -16.91 19.22 1.26
C PRO A 107 -17.96 20.24 0.81
N GLN A 108 -17.58 21.51 0.76
CA GLN A 108 -18.42 22.54 0.15
C GLN A 108 -18.58 22.31 -1.35
N HIS A 109 -17.50 21.90 -2.00
CA HIS A 109 -17.44 21.39 -3.37
C HIS A 109 -16.09 20.72 -3.62
N ILE A 110 -15.99 19.95 -4.70
CA ILE A 110 -14.74 19.43 -5.24
C ILE A 110 -14.58 20.00 -6.66
N THR A 111 -13.38 20.43 -7.03
CA THR A 111 -13.05 20.72 -8.43
C THR A 111 -11.92 19.82 -8.92
N ALA A 112 -11.95 19.46 -10.20
CA ALA A 112 -10.83 18.87 -10.91
C ALA A 112 -10.55 19.70 -12.17
N THR A 113 -9.39 20.33 -12.20
CA THR A 113 -8.89 21.12 -13.32
C THR A 113 -7.90 20.29 -14.12
N PHE A 114 -8.05 20.26 -15.44
CA PHE A 114 -7.22 19.47 -16.35
C PHE A 114 -7.12 20.16 -17.72
N VAL A 115 -6.11 19.77 -18.51
CA VAL A 115 -5.91 20.32 -19.86
C VAL A 115 -6.24 19.26 -20.91
N ASP A 116 -7.09 19.61 -21.87
CA ASP A 116 -7.44 18.78 -23.02
C ASP A 116 -7.49 19.65 -24.28
N ASP A 117 -6.77 19.23 -25.32
CA ASP A 117 -6.63 19.96 -26.59
C ASP A 117 -6.22 21.44 -26.42
N GLY A 118 -5.28 21.71 -25.51
CA GLY A 118 -4.78 23.05 -25.22
C GLY A 118 -5.75 23.97 -24.47
N LYS A 119 -6.91 23.45 -24.05
CA LYS A 119 -7.91 24.17 -23.25
C LYS A 119 -7.92 23.64 -21.83
N GLU A 120 -8.12 24.54 -20.88
CA GLU A 120 -8.38 24.18 -19.49
C GLU A 120 -9.86 23.81 -19.34
N TRP A 121 -10.12 22.72 -18.63
CA TRP A 121 -11.46 22.27 -18.25
C TRP A 121 -11.53 22.13 -16.75
N VAL A 122 -12.69 22.48 -16.19
CA VAL A 122 -12.96 22.35 -14.76
C VAL A 122 -14.21 21.49 -14.57
N LEU A 123 -14.02 20.32 -13.96
CA LEU A 123 -15.10 19.50 -13.43
C LEU A 123 -15.45 20.01 -12.04
N HIS A 124 -16.69 20.45 -11.85
CA HIS A 124 -17.26 20.80 -10.55
C HIS A 124 -18.13 19.65 -10.06
N VAL A 125 -17.84 19.16 -8.86
CA VAL A 125 -18.63 18.11 -8.19
C VAL A 125 -19.16 18.67 -6.88
N LYS A 126 -20.49 18.78 -6.77
CA LYS A 126 -21.16 19.22 -5.55
C LYS A 126 -21.58 18.04 -4.68
N ASP A 127 -22.12 17.01 -5.33
CA ASP A 127 -22.56 15.77 -4.71
C ASP A 127 -22.48 14.62 -5.73
N VAL A 128 -22.87 13.41 -5.31
CA VAL A 128 -22.80 12.18 -6.12
C VAL A 128 -23.63 12.25 -7.40
N THR A 129 -24.61 13.15 -7.48
CA THR A 129 -25.56 13.29 -8.59
C THR A 129 -25.44 14.62 -9.35
N THR A 130 -24.63 15.55 -8.84
CA THR A 130 -24.52 16.91 -9.34
C THR A 130 -23.07 17.22 -9.67
N GLU A 131 -22.70 16.88 -10.91
CA GLU A 131 -21.45 17.24 -11.54
C GLU A 131 -21.66 18.00 -12.84
N HIS A 132 -20.78 18.95 -13.15
CA HIS A 132 -20.76 19.60 -14.47
C HIS A 132 -19.34 19.98 -14.87
N ILE A 133 -19.09 20.01 -16.18
CA ILE A 133 -17.82 20.44 -16.76
C ILE A 133 -18.04 21.76 -17.48
N GLN A 134 -17.11 22.69 -17.27
CA GLN A 134 -17.03 23.95 -18.01
C GLN A 134 -15.60 24.24 -18.46
N GLU A 135 -15.47 25.07 -19.50
CA GLU A 135 -14.17 25.58 -19.94
C GLU A 135 -13.63 26.57 -18.90
N GLY A 136 -12.37 26.40 -18.50
CA GLY A 136 -11.67 27.27 -17.57
C GLY A 136 -10.90 28.38 -18.30
N GLU A 137 -10.31 29.29 -17.52
CA GLU A 137 -9.35 30.26 -18.03
C GLU A 137 -7.94 29.70 -17.81
N LEU A 138 -7.23 29.35 -18.88
CA LEU A 138 -5.85 28.87 -18.78
C LEU A 138 -4.93 30.00 -18.27
N LYS A 139 -4.83 30.13 -16.94
CA LYS A 139 -4.08 31.22 -16.29
C LYS A 139 -2.57 30.97 -16.30
N GLU A 140 -2.13 29.72 -16.40
CA GLU A 140 -0.72 29.35 -16.33
C GLU A 140 -0.35 28.25 -17.36
N ARG A 141 0.71 28.47 -18.14
CA ARG A 141 1.25 27.49 -19.11
C ARG A 141 1.99 26.31 -18.46
N ALA A 142 2.40 26.44 -17.20
CA ALA A 142 3.16 25.42 -16.46
C ALA A 142 2.28 24.65 -15.45
N ALA A 143 0.96 24.76 -15.58
CA ALA A 143 0.02 24.10 -14.68
C ALA A 143 0.20 22.56 -14.71
N PRO A 144 0.00 21.88 -13.57
CA PRO A 144 0.00 20.42 -13.53
C PRO A 144 -1.07 19.87 -14.50
N ALA A 145 -0.83 18.69 -15.05
CA ALA A 145 -1.76 18.05 -15.98
C ALA A 145 -3.14 17.79 -15.35
N MET A 146 -3.15 17.57 -14.03
CA MET A 146 -4.35 17.42 -13.21
C MET A 146 -4.16 18.15 -11.87
N ARG A 147 -5.16 18.94 -11.48
CA ARG A 147 -5.29 19.56 -10.14
C ARG A 147 -6.67 19.25 -9.59
N LEU A 148 -6.71 18.70 -8.38
CA LEU A 148 -7.91 18.43 -7.60
C LEU A 148 -7.94 19.39 -6.41
N PHE A 149 -9.11 19.95 -6.12
CA PHE A 149 -9.31 20.78 -4.93
C PHE A 149 -10.54 20.32 -4.16
N VAL A 150 -10.38 20.05 -2.87
CA VAL A 150 -11.48 19.73 -1.95
C VAL A 150 -11.70 20.92 -1.05
N ALA A 151 -12.78 21.68 -1.28
CA ALA A 151 -13.11 22.85 -0.48
C ALA A 151 -13.69 22.41 0.87
N ALA A 152 -12.91 22.56 1.95
CA ALA A 152 -13.33 22.16 3.29
C ALA A 152 -12.60 22.98 4.35
N ASN A 153 -13.36 23.46 5.35
CA ASN A 153 -12.83 24.23 6.47
C ASN A 153 -12.41 23.29 7.62
N THR A 154 -11.39 22.46 7.40
CA THR A 154 -10.92 21.48 8.39
C THR A 154 -9.40 21.36 8.38
N SER A 155 -8.83 20.75 9.43
CA SER A 155 -7.43 20.34 9.45
C SER A 155 -7.23 19.11 8.55
N PHE A 156 -6.10 19.07 7.82
CA PHE A 156 -5.73 17.96 6.93
C PHE A 156 -4.62 17.05 7.50
N ALA A 157 -4.48 17.04 8.84
CA ALA A 157 -3.44 16.25 9.51
C ALA A 157 -3.64 14.73 9.35
N LYS A 158 -4.89 14.25 9.33
CA LYS A 158 -5.21 12.82 9.15
C LYS A 158 -4.91 12.35 7.74
N GLU A 159 -5.22 13.17 6.73
CA GLU A 159 -4.89 12.90 5.33
C GLU A 159 -3.39 12.71 5.16
N ARG A 160 -2.59 13.57 5.81
CA ARG A 160 -1.13 13.43 5.86
C ARG A 160 -0.69 12.11 6.51
N GLU A 161 -1.23 11.78 7.68
CA GLU A 161 -0.94 10.51 8.38
C GLU A 161 -1.24 9.30 7.48
N PHE A 162 -2.38 9.31 6.79
CA PHE A 162 -2.74 8.25 5.86
C PHE A 162 -1.80 8.17 4.67
N LEU A 163 -1.39 9.30 4.08
CA LEU A 163 -0.41 9.32 2.99
C LEU A 163 0.96 8.79 3.45
N GLU A 164 1.46 9.23 4.60
CA GLU A 164 2.72 8.76 5.17
C GLU A 164 2.69 7.26 5.46
N ARG A 165 1.56 6.74 5.95
CA ARG A 165 1.40 5.32 6.27
C ARG A 165 1.21 4.44 5.06
N TYR A 166 0.31 4.81 4.15
CA TYR A 166 -0.17 3.92 3.08
C TYR A 166 0.49 4.19 1.73
N ALA A 167 0.98 5.41 1.45
CA ALA A 167 1.63 5.75 0.18
C ALA A 167 3.17 5.75 0.26
N LYS A 168 3.74 5.16 1.32
CA LYS A 168 5.20 5.10 1.54
C LYS A 168 5.98 4.35 0.46
N HIS A 169 5.31 3.46 -0.28
CA HIS A 169 5.89 2.68 -1.38
C HIS A 169 5.62 3.30 -2.75
N SER A 170 5.22 4.58 -2.78
CA SER A 170 4.97 5.30 -4.02
C SER A 170 6.22 5.36 -4.89
N PRO A 171 6.15 4.93 -6.17
CA PRO A 171 7.29 5.03 -7.09
C PRO A 171 7.56 6.47 -7.50
N VAL A 172 6.63 7.39 -7.23
CA VAL A 172 6.75 8.81 -7.52
C VAL A 172 6.87 9.60 -6.21
N PRO A 173 7.71 10.65 -6.16
CA PRO A 173 7.79 11.51 -5.00
C PRO A 173 6.44 12.17 -4.72
N ILE A 174 6.04 12.15 -3.44
CA ILE A 174 4.87 12.86 -2.93
C ILE A 174 5.36 14.00 -2.05
N GLU A 175 4.99 15.22 -2.39
CA GLU A 175 5.26 16.42 -1.61
C GLU A 175 3.97 16.83 -0.88
N PHE A 176 4.08 17.13 0.41
CA PHE A 176 2.97 17.63 1.23
C PHE A 176 3.38 18.97 1.85
N GLY A 177 2.77 20.05 1.37
CA GLY A 177 3.22 21.41 1.59
C GLY A 177 4.56 21.66 0.90
N ARG A 178 5.62 21.83 1.69
CA ARG A 178 7.01 21.98 1.21
C ARG A 178 7.90 20.79 1.54
N ALA A 179 7.36 19.79 2.23
CA ALA A 179 8.12 18.63 2.67
C ALA A 179 7.81 17.45 1.76
N ARG A 180 8.85 16.73 1.32
CA ARG A 180 8.67 15.40 0.76
C ARG A 180 8.13 14.49 1.86
N LEU A 181 7.11 13.70 1.56
CA LEU A 181 6.69 12.62 2.44
C LEU A 181 7.83 11.60 2.46
N VAL A 182 8.54 11.54 3.58
CA VAL A 182 9.58 10.56 3.83
C VAL A 182 8.93 9.44 4.63
N CYS A 183 9.08 8.21 4.15
CA CYS A 183 8.68 7.05 4.94
C CYS A 183 9.52 7.06 6.23
N ALA A 184 8.88 6.85 7.37
CA ALA A 184 9.61 6.59 8.61
C ALA A 184 10.63 5.46 8.35
N PRO A 185 11.86 5.57 8.87
CA PRO A 185 12.86 4.53 8.68
C PRO A 185 12.28 3.19 9.10
N GLN A 186 12.41 2.18 8.24
CA GLN A 186 11.96 0.84 8.55
C GLN A 186 12.69 0.34 9.80
N SER A 187 12.05 -0.55 10.56
CA SER A 187 12.71 -1.20 11.69
C SER A 187 14.05 -1.78 11.24
N PRO A 188 15.12 -1.64 12.03
CA PRO A 188 16.46 -2.03 11.61
C PRO A 188 16.45 -3.52 11.24
N SER A 189 16.69 -3.81 9.96
CA SER A 189 16.78 -5.15 9.40
C SER A 189 18.21 -5.66 9.49
N VAL A 190 18.35 -6.98 9.61
CA VAL A 190 19.65 -7.65 9.55
C VAL A 190 20.09 -7.85 8.10
N LEU A 191 19.11 -8.13 7.24
CA LEU A 191 19.31 -8.32 5.81
C LEU A 191 18.09 -7.80 5.08
N GLU A 192 18.32 -7.14 3.95
CA GLU A 192 17.28 -6.68 3.04
C GLU A 192 17.59 -7.19 1.64
N VAL A 193 16.56 -7.64 0.94
CA VAL A 193 16.65 -8.12 -0.44
C VAL A 193 15.48 -7.55 -1.23
N ASP A 194 15.81 -6.69 -2.17
CA ASP A 194 14.89 -6.26 -3.22
C ASP A 194 14.72 -7.35 -4.28
N PHE A 195 13.55 -7.38 -4.89
CA PHE A 195 13.28 -8.27 -6.01
C PHE A 195 12.34 -7.66 -7.03
N GLU A 196 12.53 -8.08 -8.28
CA GLU A 196 11.64 -7.78 -9.39
C GLU A 196 11.57 -9.00 -10.32
N SER A 197 10.36 -9.45 -10.64
CA SER A 197 10.14 -10.60 -11.52
C SER A 197 8.71 -10.61 -12.05
N ASN A 198 8.54 -10.73 -13.37
CA ASN A 198 7.25 -10.91 -14.03
C ASN A 198 6.18 -9.85 -13.66
N GLY A 199 6.56 -8.58 -13.53
CA GLY A 199 5.64 -7.50 -13.15
C GLY A 199 5.31 -7.43 -11.65
N VAL A 200 5.94 -8.28 -10.83
CA VAL A 200 5.93 -8.19 -9.38
C VAL A 200 7.26 -7.58 -8.92
N SER A 201 7.21 -6.62 -8.01
CA SER A 201 8.41 -6.05 -7.38
C SER A 201 8.21 -5.93 -5.88
N GLY A 202 9.25 -6.00 -5.07
CA GLY A 202 9.12 -5.84 -3.63
C GLY A 202 10.45 -5.81 -2.91
N SER A 203 10.38 -5.70 -1.58
CA SER A 203 11.52 -5.85 -0.69
C SER A 203 11.14 -6.78 0.44
N LEU A 204 12.04 -7.71 0.77
CA LEU A 204 11.98 -8.55 1.94
C LEU A 204 13.10 -8.16 2.89
N ASN A 205 12.75 -7.97 4.16
CA ASN A 205 13.72 -7.73 5.21
C ASN A 205 13.62 -8.81 6.30
N LEU A 206 14.78 -9.24 6.77
CA LEU A 206 14.88 -10.15 7.90
C LEU A 206 14.83 -9.32 9.19
N PRO A 207 13.74 -9.40 9.96
CA PRO A 207 13.64 -8.69 11.22
C PRO A 207 14.67 -9.22 12.23
N LYS A 208 15.06 -8.39 13.19
CA LYS A 208 15.95 -8.81 14.30
C LYS A 208 15.39 -9.98 15.11
N TRP A 209 14.06 -10.09 15.15
CA TRP A 209 13.35 -11.15 15.86
C TRP A 209 12.50 -11.91 14.85
N PRO A 210 12.74 -13.23 14.65
CA PRO A 210 11.98 -14.00 13.67
C PRO A 210 10.52 -14.12 14.13
N PRO A 211 9.55 -13.60 13.36
CA PRO A 211 8.15 -13.75 13.70
C PRO A 211 7.66 -15.17 13.40
N GLU A 212 6.54 -15.58 13.99
CA GLU A 212 5.89 -16.86 13.66
C GLU A 212 5.32 -16.90 12.23
N SER A 213 5.09 -15.72 11.64
CA SER A 213 4.58 -15.54 10.29
C SER A 213 5.11 -14.25 9.71
N SER A 214 5.32 -14.24 8.40
CA SER A 214 5.81 -13.08 7.67
C SER A 214 4.73 -12.00 7.57
N ARG A 215 5.06 -10.75 7.89
CA ARG A 215 4.17 -9.60 7.71
C ARG A 215 4.44 -8.95 6.37
N ILE A 216 3.50 -9.06 5.44
CA ILE A 216 3.65 -8.59 4.07
C ILE A 216 2.62 -7.51 3.75
N GLU A 217 3.09 -6.34 3.35
CA GLU A 217 2.25 -5.28 2.81
C GLU A 217 2.00 -5.52 1.31
N LEU A 218 0.74 -5.60 0.89
CA LEU A 218 0.35 -5.70 -0.51
C LEU A 218 0.14 -4.30 -1.08
N VAL A 219 0.87 -3.98 -2.15
CA VAL A 219 0.92 -2.64 -2.74
C VAL A 219 0.38 -2.68 -4.18
N THR A 220 -0.43 -1.70 -4.53
CA THR A 220 -0.79 -1.43 -5.93
C THR A 220 -0.64 0.06 -6.20
N HIS A 221 0.02 0.40 -7.31
CA HIS A 221 0.29 1.78 -7.73
C HIS A 221 0.84 2.66 -6.60
N GLY A 222 1.75 2.09 -5.80
CA GLY A 222 2.43 2.80 -4.71
C GLY A 222 1.66 2.91 -3.40
N VAL A 223 0.44 2.38 -3.33
CA VAL A 223 -0.42 2.42 -2.14
C VAL A 223 -0.61 1.03 -1.56
N ILE A 224 -0.43 0.91 -0.25
CA ILE A 224 -0.73 -0.30 0.52
C ILE A 224 -2.24 -0.49 0.55
N VAL A 225 -2.69 -1.61 0.01
CA VAL A 225 -4.11 -1.98 -0.05
C VAL A 225 -4.46 -3.15 0.85
N ALA A 226 -3.49 -3.91 1.34
CA ALA A 226 -3.73 -4.91 2.37
C ALA A 226 -2.44 -5.20 3.15
N GLU A 227 -2.61 -5.77 4.33
CA GLU A 227 -1.53 -6.39 5.10
C GLU A 227 -1.91 -7.86 5.30
N GLU A 228 -0.98 -8.76 5.01
CA GLU A 228 -1.17 -10.21 5.10
C GLU A 228 -0.12 -10.84 6.00
N TRP A 229 -0.55 -11.84 6.76
CA TRP A 229 0.32 -12.64 7.62
C TRP A 229 0.49 -14.01 6.98
N LEU A 230 1.65 -14.23 6.35
CA LEU A 230 1.91 -15.39 5.50
C LEU A 230 2.97 -16.29 6.13
N ARG A 231 2.78 -17.60 6.09
CA ARG A 231 3.85 -18.55 6.37
C ARG A 231 4.61 -18.85 5.08
N LEU A 232 5.81 -18.31 4.97
CA LEU A 232 6.67 -18.54 3.82
C LEU A 232 7.55 -19.80 4.02
N PRO A 233 7.90 -20.53 2.95
CA PRO A 233 8.71 -21.75 3.04
C PRO A 233 10.19 -21.51 3.38
N GLY A 234 10.66 -20.26 3.28
CA GLY A 234 12.01 -19.86 3.65
C GLY A 234 12.10 -19.33 5.09
N VAL A 235 12.82 -18.23 5.27
CA VAL A 235 12.78 -17.48 6.53
C VAL A 235 11.50 -16.66 6.62
N GLN A 236 11.00 -16.44 7.85
CA GLN A 236 9.92 -15.48 8.06
C GLN A 236 10.48 -14.05 8.02
N VAL A 237 9.80 -13.17 7.29
CA VAL A 237 10.28 -11.83 6.91
C VAL A 237 9.23 -10.77 7.20
N GLU A 238 9.64 -9.53 7.22
CA GLU A 238 8.74 -8.41 6.96
C GLU A 238 9.03 -7.85 5.58
N GLY A 239 8.08 -7.16 4.98
CA GLY A 239 8.32 -6.58 3.68
C GLY A 239 7.07 -6.14 2.96
N TRP A 240 7.22 -5.86 1.69
CA TRP A 240 6.13 -5.47 0.81
C TRP A 240 6.29 -6.11 -0.55
N VAL A 241 5.16 -6.30 -1.21
CA VAL A 241 5.10 -6.74 -2.60
C VAL A 241 4.11 -5.87 -3.36
N ARG A 242 4.55 -5.37 -4.50
CA ARG A 242 3.75 -4.62 -5.45
C ARG A 242 3.40 -5.49 -6.65
N ASN A 243 2.13 -5.49 -6.97
CA ASN A 243 1.63 -5.92 -8.27
C ASN A 243 0.48 -4.98 -8.64
N ASP A 244 0.70 -4.16 -9.67
CA ASP A 244 -0.28 -3.19 -10.13
C ASP A 244 -1.52 -3.87 -10.76
N GLY A 245 -1.45 -5.17 -11.06
CA GLY A 245 -2.58 -6.01 -11.48
C GLY A 245 -3.45 -6.51 -10.32
N PHE A 246 -3.14 -6.22 -9.06
CA PHE A 246 -3.97 -6.66 -7.94
C PHE A 246 -5.41 -6.16 -8.06
N ARG A 247 -6.35 -7.11 -8.02
CA ARG A 247 -7.77 -6.79 -7.91
C ARG A 247 -8.12 -6.52 -6.46
N LYS A 248 -8.67 -5.33 -6.20
CA LYS A 248 -9.12 -4.94 -4.86
C LYS A 248 -10.50 -5.52 -4.54
N THR A 249 -10.73 -5.81 -3.26
CA THR A 249 -12.08 -6.07 -2.75
C THR A 249 -12.94 -4.81 -2.77
N LEU A 250 -14.24 -4.93 -2.53
CA LEU A 250 -15.15 -3.78 -2.51
C LEU A 250 -14.73 -2.70 -1.50
N SER A 251 -14.11 -3.08 -0.37
CA SER A 251 -13.64 -2.14 0.65
C SER A 251 -12.42 -1.31 0.22
N GLN A 252 -11.79 -1.64 -0.90
CA GLN A 252 -10.53 -1.06 -1.39
C GLN A 252 -9.30 -1.33 -0.49
N MET A 253 -9.49 -1.98 0.66
CA MET A 253 -8.45 -2.34 1.64
C MET A 253 -8.26 -3.87 1.74
N GLY A 254 -8.47 -4.58 0.64
CA GLY A 254 -8.20 -6.00 0.53
C GLY A 254 -7.87 -6.39 -0.90
N VAL A 255 -7.24 -7.54 -1.08
CA VAL A 255 -6.89 -8.08 -2.39
C VAL A 255 -7.65 -9.39 -2.63
N VAL A 256 -8.18 -9.57 -3.84
CA VAL A 256 -8.83 -10.80 -4.27
C VAL A 256 -7.74 -11.86 -4.52
N LYS A 257 -7.94 -13.08 -3.99
CA LYS A 257 -6.97 -14.18 -4.12
C LYS A 257 -7.05 -14.86 -5.49
N ASP A 258 -6.66 -14.13 -6.52
CA ASP A 258 -6.65 -14.56 -7.92
C ASP A 258 -5.23 -14.87 -8.44
N ALA A 259 -5.06 -14.94 -9.76
CA ALA A 259 -3.77 -15.24 -10.38
C ALA A 259 -2.67 -14.22 -10.04
N TYR A 260 -3.00 -12.92 -9.91
CA TYR A 260 -2.04 -11.88 -9.55
C TYR A 260 -1.59 -12.01 -8.09
N TYR A 261 -2.52 -12.34 -7.19
CA TYR A 261 -2.19 -12.68 -5.80
C TYR A 261 -1.27 -13.91 -5.72
N LEU A 262 -1.62 -14.99 -6.43
CA LEU A 262 -0.80 -16.21 -6.46
C LEU A 262 0.60 -15.93 -7.03
N GLN A 263 0.70 -15.14 -8.09
CA GLN A 263 1.97 -14.71 -8.66
C GLN A 263 2.83 -13.96 -7.63
N ALA A 264 2.25 -13.00 -6.89
CA ALA A 264 2.96 -12.26 -5.85
C ALA A 264 3.43 -13.17 -4.70
N THR A 265 2.56 -14.06 -4.20
CA THR A 265 2.94 -15.03 -3.15
C THR A 265 3.99 -16.05 -3.61
N GLY A 266 3.98 -16.41 -4.90
CA GLY A 266 5.03 -17.23 -5.51
C GLY A 266 6.38 -16.53 -5.54
N ALA A 267 6.41 -15.23 -5.90
CA ALA A 267 7.63 -14.42 -5.82
C ALA A 267 8.15 -14.31 -4.38
N LEU A 268 7.28 -14.01 -3.41
CA LEU A 268 7.63 -13.97 -1.99
C LEU A 268 8.22 -15.31 -1.50
N SER A 269 7.59 -16.42 -1.87
CA SER A 269 8.07 -17.76 -1.53
C SER A 269 9.45 -18.05 -2.10
N LEU A 270 9.66 -17.75 -3.39
CA LEU A 270 10.96 -17.92 -4.04
C LEU A 270 12.06 -17.07 -3.37
N HIS A 271 11.79 -15.80 -3.12
CA HIS A 271 12.77 -14.86 -2.58
C HIS A 271 13.05 -15.10 -1.08
N SER A 272 12.06 -15.49 -0.28
CA SER A 272 12.28 -15.93 1.11
C SER A 272 13.15 -17.19 1.19
N ALA A 273 12.99 -18.14 0.26
CA ALA A 273 13.83 -19.34 0.21
C ALA A 273 15.27 -19.04 -0.24
N ARG A 274 15.46 -18.05 -1.11
CA ARG A 274 16.81 -17.53 -1.46
C ARG A 274 17.44 -16.84 -0.27
N LEU A 275 16.70 -15.98 0.42
CA LEU A 275 17.15 -15.28 1.61
C LEU A 275 17.62 -16.26 2.70
N LEU A 276 16.91 -17.39 2.88
CA LEU A 276 17.36 -18.47 3.77
C LEU A 276 18.75 -19.02 3.40
N LYS A 277 19.01 -19.25 2.11
CA LYS A 277 20.32 -19.74 1.63
C LYS A 277 21.42 -18.71 1.87
N ASP A 278 21.12 -17.43 1.67
CA ASP A 278 22.06 -16.34 1.89
C ASP A 278 22.39 -16.19 3.38
N VAL A 279 21.37 -16.26 4.24
CA VAL A 279 21.49 -16.32 5.70
C VAL A 279 22.35 -17.51 6.12
N ALA A 280 22.04 -18.72 5.64
CA ALA A 280 22.80 -19.92 5.96
C ALA A 280 24.27 -19.80 5.56
N SER A 281 24.53 -19.26 4.37
CA SER A 281 25.90 -19.06 3.86
C SER A 281 26.68 -18.07 4.72
N LYS A 282 26.05 -16.95 5.13
CA LYS A 282 26.66 -15.96 6.03
C LYS A 282 26.94 -16.54 7.42
N VAL A 283 26.03 -17.34 7.96
CA VAL A 283 26.21 -18.03 9.25
C VAL A 283 27.36 -19.04 9.15
N MET A 284 27.39 -19.84 8.09
CA MET A 284 28.46 -20.83 7.88
C MET A 284 29.84 -20.18 7.78
N ALA A 285 29.94 -19.03 7.08
CA ALA A 285 31.19 -18.28 6.99
C ALA A 285 31.69 -17.74 8.35
N ARG A 286 30.80 -17.69 9.36
CA ARG A 286 31.09 -17.19 10.71
C ARG A 286 30.83 -18.25 11.78
N ALA A 287 30.89 -19.53 11.43
CA ALA A 287 30.42 -20.62 12.28
C ALA A 287 31.05 -20.61 13.69
N ASP A 288 32.35 -20.32 13.80
CA ASP A 288 33.05 -20.26 15.09
C ASP A 288 32.58 -19.09 15.97
N ASP A 289 32.33 -17.93 15.36
CA ASP A 289 31.82 -16.75 16.06
C ASP A 289 30.36 -16.95 16.48
N VAL A 290 29.55 -17.53 15.59
CA VAL A 290 28.17 -17.89 15.86
C VAL A 290 28.12 -18.92 16.99
N GLY A 291 28.95 -19.96 16.95
CA GLY A 291 29.03 -20.98 17.99
C GLY A 291 29.37 -20.39 19.35
N ARG A 292 30.38 -19.50 19.40
CA ARG A 292 30.72 -18.76 20.63
C ARG A 292 29.59 -17.87 21.11
N ALA A 293 28.97 -17.12 20.20
CA ALA A 293 27.83 -16.27 20.51
C ALA A 293 26.67 -17.09 21.08
N LEU A 294 26.31 -18.22 20.48
CA LEU A 294 25.19 -19.05 20.95
C LEU A 294 25.42 -19.69 22.33
N LEU A 295 26.67 -19.83 22.75
CA LEU A 295 27.02 -20.28 24.10
C LEU A 295 26.90 -19.18 25.16
N ASP A 296 26.81 -17.91 24.74
CA ASP A 296 26.58 -16.78 25.64
C ASP A 296 25.19 -16.87 26.29
N PRO A 297 25.06 -16.85 27.62
CA PRO A 297 23.79 -17.02 28.32
C PRO A 297 22.70 -16.02 27.91
N ASP A 298 23.06 -14.77 27.62
CA ASP A 298 22.10 -13.72 27.27
C ASP A 298 21.49 -14.02 25.90
N THR A 299 22.31 -14.44 24.93
CA THR A 299 21.81 -14.87 23.61
C THR A 299 21.07 -16.19 23.66
N ARG A 300 21.49 -17.11 24.52
CA ARG A 300 20.91 -18.44 24.66
C ARG A 300 19.43 -18.39 24.99
N ALA A 301 19.06 -17.46 25.85
CA ALA A 301 17.67 -17.17 26.19
C ALA A 301 16.82 -16.76 24.96
N HIS A 302 17.42 -16.19 23.91
CA HIS A 302 16.72 -15.75 22.71
C HIS A 302 16.51 -16.85 21.67
N TRP A 303 17.43 -17.80 21.51
CA TRP A 303 17.29 -18.90 20.53
C TRP A 303 16.81 -20.22 21.14
N MET A 304 16.91 -20.37 22.47
CA MET A 304 16.30 -21.42 23.29
C MET A 304 15.21 -20.83 24.22
N PRO A 305 14.07 -20.35 23.70
CA PRO A 305 13.02 -19.76 24.54
C PRO A 305 12.46 -20.71 25.62
N TRP A 306 12.65 -22.03 25.52
CA TRP A 306 12.28 -22.97 26.61
C TRP A 306 13.28 -22.97 27.77
N GLU A 307 14.51 -22.46 27.59
CA GLU A 307 15.44 -22.27 28.70
C GLU A 307 15.13 -21.03 29.54
N ARG A 308 14.39 -20.05 28.99
CA ARG A 308 13.78 -18.96 29.77
C ARG A 308 12.76 -19.48 30.77
N THR A 309 12.08 -20.58 30.48
CA THR A 309 11.16 -21.22 31.43
C THR A 309 11.90 -22.00 32.53
N GLY A 310 12.81 -21.35 33.24
CA GLY A 310 13.12 -21.71 34.62
C GLY A 310 11.88 -21.49 35.49
N LEU A 311 11.68 -22.35 36.49
CA LEU A 311 10.52 -22.31 37.41
C LEU A 311 10.37 -20.94 38.12
N ALA A 312 11.46 -20.16 38.21
CA ALA A 312 11.49 -18.82 38.80
C ALA A 312 10.91 -17.72 37.88
N GLU A 313 11.06 -17.81 36.55
CA GLU A 313 10.49 -16.81 35.62
C GLU A 313 8.96 -16.96 35.45
N ARG A 314 8.41 -18.17 35.64
CA ARG A 314 6.95 -18.37 35.75
C ARG A 314 6.31 -17.60 36.91
N LEU A 315 7.11 -17.09 37.86
CA LEU A 315 6.66 -16.32 39.01
C LEU A 315 7.11 -14.84 39.00
N GLY A 316 8.04 -14.43 38.13
CA GLY A 316 8.77 -13.16 38.25
C GLY A 316 8.56 -12.09 37.17
N GLY A 317 7.84 -12.38 36.08
CA GLY A 317 7.75 -11.53 34.88
C GLY A 317 6.91 -10.24 34.97
N LEU A 318 7.02 -9.46 36.06
CA LEU A 318 6.31 -8.17 36.24
C LEU A 318 7.24 -6.95 36.26
N LEU A 319 8.56 -7.10 36.27
CA LEU A 319 9.47 -5.96 36.42
C LEU A 319 10.73 -6.11 35.56
N GLN A 320 10.88 -5.14 34.65
CA GLN A 320 12.10 -4.69 33.98
C GLN A 320 12.52 -5.35 32.66
N ALA A 321 12.48 -4.54 31.60
CA ALA A 321 13.43 -4.62 30.49
C ALA A 321 13.88 -3.18 30.14
N GLY A 322 15.11 -2.83 30.52
CA GLY A 322 15.83 -1.68 29.99
C GLY A 322 16.54 -2.07 28.69
N ALA A 323 16.61 -1.16 27.72
CA ALA A 323 17.25 -1.40 26.42
C ALA A 323 18.79 -1.32 26.53
N PRO A 324 19.56 -2.24 25.93
CA PRO A 324 21.02 -2.12 25.86
C PRO A 324 21.46 -1.20 24.71
N SER A 325 22.45 -0.35 24.98
CA SER A 325 23.05 0.59 24.01
C SER A 325 24.54 0.30 23.81
N ASP A 326 24.92 -0.64 22.93
CA ASP A 326 26.32 -0.82 22.50
C ASP A 326 26.45 -1.58 21.16
N ALA A 327 27.56 -1.34 20.44
CA ALA A 327 27.88 -1.97 19.15
C ALA A 327 28.03 -3.50 19.26
N GLN A 328 28.48 -4.00 20.42
CA GLN A 328 28.56 -5.42 20.71
C GLN A 328 27.15 -6.05 20.80
N SER A 329 26.17 -5.31 21.34
CA SER A 329 24.76 -5.73 21.34
C SER A 329 24.17 -5.80 19.93
N ALA A 330 24.63 -4.95 19.00
CA ALA A 330 24.19 -4.98 17.61
C ALA A 330 24.67 -6.24 16.87
N ALA A 331 25.96 -6.58 17.00
CA ALA A 331 26.51 -7.80 16.43
C ALA A 331 25.84 -9.05 17.03
N VAL A 332 25.64 -9.06 18.36
CA VAL A 332 24.95 -10.14 19.05
C VAL A 332 23.49 -10.32 18.59
N ALA A 333 22.75 -9.22 18.41
CA ALA A 333 21.39 -9.25 17.89
C ALA A 333 21.32 -9.79 16.44
N GLU A 334 22.30 -9.43 15.61
CA GLU A 334 22.42 -9.92 14.23
C GLU A 334 22.57 -11.46 14.19
N HIS A 335 23.42 -12.01 15.07
CA HIS A 335 23.66 -13.45 15.13
C HIS A 335 22.46 -14.22 15.68
N SER A 336 21.81 -13.68 16.73
CA SER A 336 20.58 -14.26 17.27
C SER A 336 19.45 -14.25 16.23
N ALA A 337 19.35 -13.20 15.41
CA ALA A 337 18.38 -13.13 14.32
C ALA A 337 18.65 -14.19 13.25
N PHE A 338 19.91 -14.37 12.83
CA PHE A 338 20.27 -15.38 11.84
C PHE A 338 20.01 -16.81 12.34
N VAL A 339 20.36 -17.11 13.60
CA VAL A 339 20.14 -18.43 14.18
C VAL A 339 18.65 -18.68 14.46
N GLY A 340 17.93 -17.66 14.91
CA GLY A 340 16.48 -17.70 15.01
C GLY A 340 15.80 -17.94 13.66
N ALA A 341 16.27 -17.28 12.59
CA ALA A 341 15.78 -17.46 11.23
C ALA A 341 16.04 -18.87 10.69
N LEU A 342 17.24 -19.42 10.91
CA LEU A 342 17.57 -20.81 10.57
C LEU A 342 16.70 -21.80 11.33
N ARG A 343 16.42 -21.54 12.61
CA ARG A 343 15.58 -22.39 13.45
C ARG A 343 14.11 -22.33 13.04
N ALA A 344 13.57 -21.14 12.78
CA ALA A 344 12.21 -20.98 12.26
C ALA A 344 12.06 -21.74 10.92
N ALA A 345 13.07 -21.69 10.05
CA ALA A 345 13.08 -22.45 8.80
C ALA A 345 13.20 -23.98 9.02
N ALA A 346 13.89 -24.42 10.07
CA ALA A 346 14.09 -25.85 10.37
C ALA A 346 12.86 -26.50 11.04
N ILE A 347 12.08 -25.74 11.82
CA ILE A 347 10.88 -26.24 12.53
C ILE A 347 9.71 -26.51 11.57
N HIS A 348 9.70 -25.88 10.39
CA HIS A 348 8.56 -25.88 9.47
C HIS A 348 8.80 -26.63 8.15
N ARG A 349 9.70 -27.62 8.15
CA ARG A 349 9.83 -28.59 7.04
C ARG A 349 8.77 -29.67 7.07
#